data_AF-A0A537WB75-F1
#
_entry.id   AF-A0A537WB75-F1
#
_cell.length_a   1.000
_cell.length_b   1.000
_cell.length_c   1.000
_cell.angle_alpha   90.00
_cell.angle_beta   90.00
_cell.angle_gamma   90.00
#
_symmetry.space_group_name_H-M   'P 1'
#
loop_
_entity.id
_entity.type
_entity.pdbx_description
1 polymer ?
#
loop_
_entity_poly.entity_id
_entity_poly.type
_entity_poly.pdbx_seq_one_letter_code
_entity_poly.pdbx_strand_id
1 'polypeptide(L)'
;MNGLKKYLIAALAVLALFAPANARAVGGNYEIEGGSAAERTQIRSALRVSSFDWSVVSSRVRIRVIRGLGSSYSDPGEIGLDADLLDAGHFAWGVVQHEYAHQVDFSLFDDATRARLVVALGGKIWFPDGLVQLRHDQYGCERFASTLAWSYWPSPENSMRPSSNGDESAAMSPHAFRALLQQTLGNRDPFSNHRP
;
A
#
# COMPACT_ATOMS: atom_id res chain seq x y z
N MET A 1 3.53 -46.55 27.20
CA MET A 1 2.98 -45.17 27.22
C MET A 1 3.89 -44.12 26.56
N ASN A 2 4.67 -44.42 25.51
CA ASN A 2 5.63 -43.45 24.92
C ASN A 2 5.45 -43.18 23.41
N GLY A 3 4.48 -43.80 22.74
CA GLY A 3 4.26 -43.63 21.29
C GLY A 3 3.23 -42.56 20.93
N LEU A 4 2.11 -42.49 21.67
CA LEU A 4 0.97 -41.65 21.29
C LEU A 4 1.22 -40.13 21.47
N LYS A 5 2.13 -39.76 22.38
CA LYS A 5 2.52 -38.35 22.59
C LYS A 5 3.38 -37.78 21.45
N LYS A 6 4.09 -38.62 20.68
CA LYS A 6 4.99 -38.15 19.60
C LYS A 6 4.21 -37.74 18.34
N TYR A 7 3.08 -38.38 18.05
CA TYR A 7 2.26 -38.05 16.88
C TYR A 7 1.34 -36.85 17.10
N LEU A 8 0.94 -36.57 18.34
CA LEU A 8 0.14 -35.39 18.67
C LEU A 8 0.92 -34.08 18.48
N ILE A 9 2.24 -34.10 18.73
CA ILE A 9 3.12 -32.93 18.58
C ILE A 9 3.41 -32.64 17.09
N ALA A 10 3.48 -33.66 16.25
CA ALA A 10 3.66 -33.48 14.80
C ALA A 10 2.40 -32.93 14.11
N ALA A 11 1.20 -33.27 14.59
CA ALA A 11 -0.06 -32.78 14.01
C ALA A 11 -0.35 -31.31 14.32
N LEU A 12 0.13 -30.77 15.45
CA LEU A 12 -0.05 -29.36 15.83
C LEU A 12 0.91 -28.40 15.11
N ALA A 13 2.05 -28.89 14.59
CA ALA A 13 3.01 -28.06 13.87
C ALA A 13 2.59 -27.75 12.43
N VAL A 14 1.72 -28.57 11.81
CA VAL A 14 1.31 -28.39 10.40
C VAL A 14 0.13 -27.42 10.25
N LEU A 15 -0.69 -27.21 11.29
CA LEU A 15 -1.81 -26.27 11.25
C LEU A 15 -1.43 -24.80 11.41
N ALA A 16 -0.20 -24.50 11.85
CA ALA A 16 0.28 -23.12 11.99
C ALA A 16 0.74 -22.48 10.65
N LEU A 17 0.87 -23.26 9.57
CA LEU A 17 1.35 -22.79 8.27
C LEU A 17 0.27 -22.20 7.35
N PHE A 18 -1.00 -22.23 7.77
CA PHE A 18 -2.14 -21.74 6.97
C PHE A 18 -2.98 -20.68 7.69
N ALA A 19 -2.52 -20.15 8.82
CA ALA A 19 -3.17 -18.99 9.41
C ALA A 19 -2.83 -17.76 8.54
N PRO A 20 -3.81 -17.07 7.92
CA PRO A 20 -3.53 -15.76 7.37
C PRO A 20 -3.09 -14.89 8.53
N ALA A 21 -1.87 -14.35 8.43
CA ALA A 21 -1.39 -13.34 9.36
C ALA A 21 -2.31 -12.12 9.22
N ASN A 22 -3.37 -12.08 10.03
CA ASN A 22 -4.15 -10.87 10.26
C ASN A 22 -3.33 -9.93 11.16
N ALA A 23 -2.12 -9.58 10.72
CA ALA A 23 -1.50 -8.36 11.18
C ALA A 23 -2.40 -7.24 10.64
N ARG A 24 -3.29 -6.74 11.50
CA ARG A 24 -4.00 -5.49 11.22
C ARG A 24 -2.92 -4.45 11.02
N ALA A 25 -2.77 -3.89 9.83
CA ALA A 25 -1.90 -2.74 9.78
C ALA A 25 -2.56 -1.60 10.50
N VAL A 26 -1.74 -0.98 11.35
CA VAL A 26 -2.06 0.14 12.21
C VAL A 26 -0.97 1.16 11.91
N GLY A 27 -1.33 2.43 11.81
CA GLY A 27 -0.33 3.49 11.72
C GLY A 27 -0.62 4.51 10.62
N GLY A 28 0.44 5.19 10.22
CA GLY A 28 0.40 6.43 9.47
C GLY A 28 0.41 7.62 10.43
N ASN A 29 1.28 8.58 10.17
CA ASN A 29 1.29 9.87 10.85
C ASN A 29 0.59 10.86 9.94
N TYR A 30 -0.69 11.15 10.18
CA TYR A 30 -1.44 12.05 9.31
C TYR A 30 -2.49 12.88 10.04
N GLU A 31 -2.84 14.00 9.40
CA GLU A 31 -3.99 14.82 9.75
C GLU A 31 -4.98 14.84 8.59
N ILE A 32 -6.28 14.90 8.89
CA ILE A 32 -7.31 15.07 7.86
C ILE A 32 -7.89 16.47 8.00
N GLU A 33 -7.72 17.29 6.97
CA GLU A 33 -8.29 18.61 6.82
C GLU A 33 -9.53 18.56 5.91
N GLY A 34 -10.59 19.25 6.31
CA GLY A 34 -11.84 19.26 5.56
C GLY A 34 -12.64 17.95 5.70
N GLY A 35 -13.61 17.78 4.81
CA GLY A 35 -14.48 16.62 4.73
C GLY A 35 -15.44 16.37 5.89
N SER A 36 -16.47 15.56 5.61
CA SER A 36 -17.47 15.11 6.57
C SER A 36 -16.94 14.02 7.50
N ALA A 37 -17.69 13.70 8.57
CA ALA A 37 -17.34 12.60 9.46
C ALA A 37 -17.30 11.24 8.73
N ALA A 38 -18.18 11.05 7.73
CA ALA A 38 -18.23 9.83 6.92
C ALA A 38 -16.99 9.72 6.02
N GLU A 39 -16.64 10.77 5.28
CA GLU A 39 -15.46 10.83 4.41
C GLU A 39 -14.16 10.58 5.19
N ARG A 40 -14.00 11.24 6.35
CA ARG A 40 -12.86 10.98 7.25
C ARG A 40 -12.81 9.54 7.75
N THR A 41 -13.97 8.91 7.94
CA THR A 41 -14.07 7.50 8.34
C THR A 41 -13.69 6.57 7.20
N GLN A 42 -13.99 6.91 5.95
CA GLN A 42 -13.52 6.17 4.78
C GLN A 42 -11.99 6.15 4.71
N ILE A 43 -11.34 7.32 4.85
CA ILE A 43 -9.87 7.42 4.84
C ILE A 43 -9.25 6.52 5.92
N ARG A 44 -9.71 6.63 7.17
CA ARG A 44 -9.19 5.81 8.28
C ARG A 44 -9.45 4.32 8.06
N SER A 45 -10.59 3.97 7.48
CA SER A 45 -10.94 2.55 7.25
C SER A 45 -10.13 1.97 6.10
N ALA A 46 -9.90 2.72 5.04
CA ALA A 46 -9.03 2.36 3.94
C ALA A 46 -7.60 2.05 4.41
N LEU A 47 -7.00 2.91 5.25
CA LEU A 47 -5.65 2.64 5.76
C LEU A 47 -5.64 1.44 6.72
N ARG A 48 -6.65 1.30 7.58
CA ARG A 48 -6.76 0.23 8.57
C ARG A 48 -7.02 -1.16 7.98
N VAL A 49 -7.67 -1.25 6.81
CA VAL A 49 -7.95 -2.55 6.17
C VAL A 49 -6.72 -3.13 5.47
N SER A 50 -5.75 -2.28 5.13
CA SER A 50 -4.46 -2.71 4.60
C SER A 50 -3.71 -3.54 5.64
N SER A 51 -2.89 -4.47 5.16
CA SER A 51 -1.89 -5.18 5.97
C SER A 51 -0.49 -4.53 5.90
N PHE A 52 -0.37 -3.37 5.25
CA PHE A 52 0.88 -2.59 5.19
C PHE A 52 1.03 -1.64 6.37
N ASP A 53 2.14 -1.72 7.09
CA ASP A 53 2.45 -0.78 8.18
C ASP A 53 2.73 0.64 7.63
N TRP A 54 1.72 1.51 7.69
CA TRP A 54 1.83 2.90 7.25
C TRP A 54 2.72 3.78 8.16
N SER A 55 3.11 3.31 9.36
CA SER A 55 3.97 4.07 10.27
C SER A 55 5.41 4.22 9.77
N VAL A 56 5.79 3.48 8.72
CA VAL A 56 7.07 3.68 8.01
C VAL A 56 7.21 5.09 7.44
N VAL A 57 6.09 5.76 7.16
CA VAL A 57 6.06 7.20 6.88
C VAL A 57 6.03 7.95 8.22
N SER A 58 7.20 8.34 8.71
CA SER A 58 7.32 8.97 10.03
C SER A 58 6.91 10.45 10.03
N SER A 59 7.02 11.14 8.89
CA SER A 59 6.58 12.53 8.73
C SER A 59 5.05 12.63 8.80
N ARG A 60 4.55 13.77 9.28
CA ARG A 60 3.11 14.02 9.30
C ARG A 60 2.62 14.38 7.90
N VAL A 61 1.76 13.54 7.33
CA VAL A 61 1.11 13.75 6.04
C VAL A 61 -0.20 14.53 6.25
N ARG A 62 -0.41 15.60 5.49
CA ARG A 62 -1.69 16.30 5.46
C ARG A 62 -2.59 15.70 4.39
N ILE A 63 -3.76 15.20 4.79
CA ILE A 63 -4.78 14.70 3.88
C ILE A 63 -5.89 15.73 3.78
N ARG A 64 -6.06 16.36 2.63
CA ARG A 64 -7.09 17.37 2.37
C ARG A 64 -8.25 16.71 1.62
N VAL A 65 -9.45 16.85 2.17
CA VAL A 65 -10.68 16.39 1.51
C VAL A 65 -11.39 17.58 0.88
N ILE A 66 -11.46 17.57 -0.45
CA ILE A 66 -11.92 18.70 -1.26
C ILE A 66 -13.03 18.20 -2.18
N ARG A 67 -14.22 18.78 -2.08
CA ARG A 67 -15.34 18.41 -2.97
C ARG A 67 -15.16 19.07 -4.34
N GLY A 68 -15.35 18.31 -5.41
CA GLY A 68 -15.21 18.79 -6.78
C GLY A 68 -13.76 19.01 -7.22
N LEU A 69 -12.82 18.25 -6.63
CA LEU A 69 -11.41 18.29 -7.00
C LEU A 69 -11.17 17.66 -8.38
N GLY A 70 -12.02 16.72 -8.80
CA GLY A 70 -11.99 16.03 -10.08
C GLY A 70 -11.04 14.83 -10.13
N SER A 71 -9.94 14.85 -9.37
CA SER A 71 -9.00 13.74 -9.21
C SER A 71 -8.38 13.76 -7.82
N SER A 72 -7.84 12.64 -7.36
CA SER A 72 -6.92 12.63 -6.21
C SER A 72 -5.48 12.89 -6.67
N TYR A 73 -4.64 13.32 -5.73
CA TYR A 73 -3.21 13.52 -5.97
C TYR A 73 -2.39 13.30 -4.70
N SER A 74 -1.09 13.10 -4.88
CA SER A 74 -0.13 13.04 -3.80
C SER A 74 1.14 13.84 -4.13
N ASP A 75 1.48 14.77 -3.24
CA ASP A 75 2.72 15.54 -3.24
C ASP A 75 3.51 15.21 -1.96
N PRO A 76 4.82 15.47 -1.88
CA PRO A 76 5.58 15.22 -0.65
C PRO A 76 4.95 15.87 0.60
N GLY A 77 4.44 15.05 1.52
CA GLY A 77 3.78 15.49 2.75
C GLY A 77 2.31 15.90 2.62
N GLU A 78 1.72 15.85 1.42
CA GLU A 78 0.33 16.22 1.17
C GLU A 78 -0.39 15.19 0.28
N ILE A 79 -1.65 14.93 0.61
CA ILE A 79 -2.57 14.14 -0.21
C ILE A 79 -3.84 14.96 -0.40
N GLY A 80 -4.27 15.14 -1.64
CA GLY A 80 -5.60 15.66 -1.96
C GLY A 80 -6.53 14.53 -2.37
N LEU A 81 -7.68 14.42 -1.71
CA LEU A 81 -8.73 13.45 -2.03
C LEU A 81 -10.01 14.18 -2.41
N ASP A 82 -10.65 13.73 -3.49
CA ASP A 82 -11.98 14.21 -3.82
C ASP A 82 -13.02 13.64 -2.84
N ALA A 83 -13.86 14.51 -2.27
CA ALA A 83 -14.96 14.09 -1.42
C ALA A 83 -15.97 13.18 -2.16
N ASP A 84 -16.23 13.45 -3.44
CA ASP A 84 -17.17 12.66 -4.24
C ASP A 84 -16.63 11.25 -4.52
N LEU A 85 -15.30 11.10 -4.59
CA LEU A 85 -14.65 9.79 -4.61
C LEU A 85 -14.86 9.07 -3.28
N LEU A 86 -14.65 9.74 -2.14
CA LEU A 86 -14.84 9.13 -0.81
C LEU A 86 -16.30 8.71 -0.57
N ASP A 87 -17.26 9.43 -1.14
CA ASP A 87 -18.68 9.07 -1.11
C ASP A 87 -18.98 7.75 -1.85
N ALA A 88 -18.09 7.26 -2.72
CA ALA A 88 -18.20 5.95 -3.38
C ALA A 88 -17.86 4.75 -2.47
N GLY A 89 -17.47 4.98 -1.21
CA GLY A 89 -17.27 3.91 -0.22
C GLY A 89 -16.02 3.06 -0.48
N HIS A 90 -16.15 1.73 -0.46
CA HIS A 90 -15.00 0.81 -0.53
C HIS A 90 -14.17 0.97 -1.82
N PHE A 91 -14.78 1.41 -2.92
CA PHE A 91 -14.04 1.71 -4.15
C PHE A 91 -12.92 2.74 -3.90
N ALA A 92 -13.21 3.77 -3.08
CA ALA A 92 -12.27 4.83 -2.75
C ALA A 92 -11.07 4.33 -1.93
N TRP A 93 -11.20 3.19 -1.25
CA TRP A 93 -10.16 2.73 -0.33
C TRP A 93 -8.88 2.32 -1.06
N GLY A 94 -8.99 1.77 -2.26
CA GLY A 94 -7.83 1.49 -3.12
C GLY A 94 -7.10 2.76 -3.51
N VAL A 95 -7.84 3.84 -3.82
CA VAL A 95 -7.27 5.15 -4.16
C VAL A 95 -6.61 5.79 -2.94
N VAL A 96 -7.25 5.77 -1.76
CA VAL A 96 -6.63 6.29 -0.53
C VAL A 96 -5.29 5.60 -0.25
N GLN A 97 -5.23 4.27 -0.41
CA GLN A 97 -3.99 3.52 -0.22
C GLN A 97 -2.96 3.81 -1.31
N HIS A 98 -3.39 3.99 -2.57
CA HIS A 98 -2.53 4.39 -3.68
C HIS A 98 -1.89 5.76 -3.41
N GLU A 99 -2.68 6.79 -3.06
CA GLU A 99 -2.13 8.12 -2.77
C GLU A 99 -1.19 8.09 -1.56
N TYR A 100 -1.51 7.32 -0.53
CA TYR A 100 -0.61 7.19 0.63
C TYR A 100 0.66 6.40 0.29
N ALA A 101 0.61 5.48 -0.69
CA ALA A 101 1.79 4.74 -1.14
C ALA A 101 2.83 5.68 -1.76
N HIS A 102 2.43 6.75 -2.46
CA HIS A 102 3.37 7.78 -2.94
C HIS A 102 4.16 8.43 -1.78
N GLN A 103 3.58 8.56 -0.58
CA GLN A 103 4.30 9.05 0.59
C GLN A 103 5.41 8.10 1.07
N VAL A 104 5.25 6.78 0.85
CA VAL A 104 6.30 5.80 1.14
C VAL A 104 7.51 6.05 0.25
N ASP A 105 7.29 6.31 -1.04
CA ASP A 105 8.35 6.69 -1.98
C ASP A 105 9.00 8.02 -1.57
N PHE A 106 8.21 9.09 -1.41
CA PHE A 106 8.74 10.40 -1.03
C PHE A 106 9.56 10.36 0.26
N SER A 107 9.17 9.53 1.23
CA SER A 107 9.82 9.46 2.53
C SER A 107 11.02 8.52 2.58
N LEU A 108 11.05 7.45 1.77
CA LEU A 108 11.99 6.34 1.99
C LEU A 108 12.89 6.03 0.80
N PHE A 109 12.50 6.39 -0.42
CA PHE A 109 13.22 5.95 -1.61
C PHE A 109 14.25 6.97 -2.07
N ASP A 110 15.45 6.46 -2.33
CA ASP A 110 16.49 7.13 -3.08
C ASP A 110 16.47 6.71 -4.56
N ASP A 111 17.33 7.33 -5.36
CA ASP A 111 17.38 7.07 -6.80
C ASP A 111 17.76 5.63 -7.12
N ALA A 112 18.59 4.98 -6.29
CA ALA A 112 18.95 3.59 -6.46
C ALA A 112 17.74 2.66 -6.25
N THR A 113 16.92 2.95 -5.25
CA THR A 113 15.67 2.25 -4.98
C THR A 113 14.70 2.42 -6.14
N ARG A 114 14.48 3.66 -6.60
CA ARG A 114 13.61 3.97 -7.74
C ARG A 114 14.07 3.28 -9.02
N ALA A 115 15.37 3.27 -9.30
CA ALA A 115 15.94 2.57 -10.45
C ALA A 115 15.73 1.05 -10.39
N ARG A 116 15.78 0.45 -9.20
CA ARG A 116 15.47 -0.99 -9.03
C ARG A 116 13.99 -1.27 -9.23
N LEU A 117 13.13 -0.48 -8.60
CA LEU A 117 11.68 -0.69 -8.61
C LEU A 117 11.06 -0.41 -9.98
N VAL A 118 11.53 0.60 -10.72
CA VAL A 118 11.00 0.92 -12.06
C VAL A 118 11.16 -0.29 -13.01
N VAL A 119 12.32 -0.95 -12.97
CA VAL A 119 12.58 -2.14 -13.78
C VAL A 119 11.73 -3.32 -13.31
N ALA A 120 11.68 -3.56 -12.00
CA ALA A 120 10.94 -4.69 -11.44
C ALA A 120 9.42 -4.62 -11.68
N LEU A 121 8.87 -3.40 -11.76
CA LEU A 121 7.43 -3.17 -11.96
C LEU A 121 7.08 -2.88 -13.42
N GLY A 122 8.05 -2.84 -14.34
CA GLY A 122 7.80 -2.59 -15.76
C GLY A 122 7.44 -1.13 -16.08
N GLY A 123 7.82 -0.19 -15.22
CA GLY A 123 7.75 1.24 -15.52
C GLY A 123 8.83 1.64 -16.55
N LYS A 124 8.62 2.78 -17.21
CA LYS A 124 9.59 3.35 -18.18
C LYS A 124 10.54 4.34 -17.52
N ILE A 125 9.97 5.25 -16.73
CA ILE A 125 10.67 6.22 -15.87
C ILE A 125 9.92 6.29 -14.55
N TRP A 126 10.56 6.76 -13.48
CA TRP A 126 9.93 6.75 -12.16
C TRP A 126 8.85 7.83 -12.04
N PHE A 127 9.22 9.10 -12.23
CA PHE A 127 8.33 10.26 -12.27
C PHE A 127 8.30 10.89 -13.67
N PRO A 128 7.26 11.67 -14.01
CA PRO A 128 7.29 12.56 -15.17
C PRO A 128 8.50 13.50 -15.12
N ASP A 129 9.27 13.57 -16.21
CA ASP A 129 10.43 14.45 -16.34
C ASP A 129 10.14 15.72 -17.17
N GLY A 130 8.92 15.83 -17.70
CA GLY A 130 8.50 16.92 -18.58
C GLY A 130 9.07 16.84 -20.01
N LEU A 131 9.93 15.87 -20.30
CA LEU A 131 10.56 15.66 -21.61
C LEU A 131 9.77 14.67 -22.46
N VAL A 132 9.19 13.65 -21.82
CA VAL A 132 8.36 12.64 -22.48
C VAL A 132 7.00 12.56 -21.80
N GLN A 133 5.94 12.79 -22.58
CA GLN A 133 4.59 12.51 -22.11
C GLN A 133 4.31 11.01 -22.23
N LEU A 134 4.38 10.33 -21.10
CA LEU A 134 3.97 8.95 -20.98
C LEU A 134 2.54 8.87 -20.44
N ARG A 135 1.88 7.75 -20.72
CA ARG A 135 0.62 7.42 -20.05
C ARG A 135 0.87 7.19 -18.56
N HIS A 136 -0.14 7.42 -17.74
CA HIS A 136 -0.08 7.28 -16.28
C HIS A 136 0.49 5.90 -15.86
N ASP A 137 -0.01 4.83 -16.51
CA ASP A 137 0.43 3.44 -16.29
C ASP A 137 1.88 3.14 -16.68
N GLN A 138 2.62 4.08 -17.24
CA GLN A 138 4.01 3.88 -17.64
C GLN A 138 5.00 4.46 -16.63
N TYR A 139 4.52 5.22 -15.64
CA TYR A 139 5.36 5.73 -14.56
C TYR A 139 5.56 4.66 -13.47
N GLY A 140 6.80 4.57 -12.99
CA GLY A 140 7.19 3.63 -11.94
C GLY A 140 6.50 3.92 -10.61
N CYS A 141 6.34 5.21 -10.26
CA CYS A 141 5.64 5.61 -9.03
C CYS A 141 4.18 5.14 -9.02
N GLU A 142 3.46 5.27 -10.14
CA GLU A 142 2.06 4.84 -10.23
C GLU A 142 1.92 3.32 -10.14
N ARG A 143 2.78 2.60 -10.87
CA ARG A 143 2.83 1.14 -10.75
C ARG A 143 3.17 0.69 -9.33
N PHE A 144 4.10 1.36 -8.66
CA PHE A 144 4.43 1.08 -7.27
C PHE A 144 3.23 1.31 -6.35
N ALA A 145 2.59 2.48 -6.45
CA ALA A 145 1.46 2.84 -5.61
C ALA A 145 0.27 1.89 -5.78
N SER A 146 -0.13 1.63 -7.03
CA SER A 146 -1.19 0.69 -7.37
C SER A 146 -0.85 -0.73 -6.93
N THR A 147 0.39 -1.19 -7.12
CA THR A 147 0.82 -2.52 -6.68
C THR A 147 0.85 -2.64 -5.16
N LEU A 148 1.27 -1.61 -4.41
CA LEU A 148 1.28 -1.63 -2.95
C LEU A 148 -0.14 -1.72 -2.38
N ALA A 149 -1.04 -0.85 -2.85
CA ALA A 149 -2.44 -0.85 -2.44
C ALA A 149 -3.10 -2.22 -2.70
N TRP A 150 -2.91 -2.79 -3.89
CA TRP A 150 -3.40 -4.13 -4.21
C TRP A 150 -2.76 -5.21 -3.34
N SER A 151 -1.44 -5.17 -3.20
CA SER A 151 -0.68 -6.24 -2.57
C SER A 151 -1.00 -6.37 -1.10
N TYR A 152 -1.29 -5.27 -0.39
CA TYR A 152 -1.55 -5.28 1.04
C TYR A 152 -3.03 -5.26 1.42
N TRP A 153 -3.92 -5.07 0.45
CA TRP A 153 -5.36 -5.33 0.61
C TRP A 153 -5.94 -6.04 -0.63
N PRO A 154 -5.68 -7.36 -0.81
CA PRO A 154 -6.08 -8.11 -1.99
C PRO A 154 -7.57 -8.51 -1.97
N SER A 155 -8.45 -7.52 -1.79
CA SER A 155 -9.92 -7.69 -1.76
C SER A 155 -10.52 -7.55 -3.17
N PRO A 156 -11.58 -8.29 -3.53
CA PRO A 156 -12.34 -8.04 -4.75
C PRO A 156 -12.87 -6.60 -4.88
N GLU A 157 -13.01 -5.89 -3.77
CA GLU A 157 -13.50 -4.51 -3.68
C GLU A 157 -12.40 -3.46 -3.88
N ASN A 158 -11.13 -3.87 -3.90
CA ASN A 158 -10.01 -2.95 -4.10
C ASN A 158 -9.98 -2.49 -5.56
N SER A 159 -10.12 -1.19 -5.79
CA SER A 159 -10.08 -0.58 -7.13
C SER A 159 -8.74 -0.75 -7.85
N MET A 160 -7.67 -1.10 -7.12
CA MET A 160 -6.36 -1.41 -7.68
C MET A 160 -6.21 -2.88 -8.07
N ARG A 161 -7.25 -3.72 -7.92
CA ARG A 161 -7.21 -5.12 -8.35
C ARG A 161 -7.01 -5.22 -9.87
N PRO A 162 -5.99 -5.96 -10.34
CA PRO A 162 -5.79 -6.14 -11.77
C PRO A 162 -6.89 -7.02 -12.36
N SER A 163 -7.40 -6.59 -13.50
CA SER A 163 -8.34 -7.29 -14.39
C SER A 163 -7.63 -7.89 -15.61
N SER A 164 -6.47 -7.35 -15.97
CA SER A 164 -5.65 -7.79 -17.09
C SER A 164 -4.16 -7.76 -16.73
N ASN A 165 -3.32 -8.43 -17.52
CA ASN A 165 -1.86 -8.42 -17.33
C ASN A 165 -1.23 -7.04 -17.64
N GLY A 166 -1.98 -6.11 -18.26
CA GLY A 166 -1.48 -4.78 -18.59
C GLY A 166 -1.68 -3.74 -17.50
N ASP A 167 -2.52 -4.04 -16.51
CA ASP A 167 -2.93 -3.08 -15.47
C ASP A 167 -1.73 -2.70 -14.58
N GLU A 168 -1.78 -1.52 -13.96
CA GLU A 168 -0.65 -0.96 -13.19
C GLU A 168 -0.14 -1.86 -12.08
N SER A 169 -1.07 -2.55 -11.40
CA SER A 169 -0.82 -3.48 -10.31
C SER A 169 -0.58 -4.93 -10.76
N ALA A 170 -0.61 -5.20 -12.07
CA ALA A 170 -0.53 -6.55 -12.62
C ALA A 170 0.90 -7.06 -12.82
N ALA A 171 1.90 -6.16 -12.77
CA ALA A 171 3.29 -6.50 -13.06
C ALA A 171 3.86 -7.58 -12.12
N MET A 172 3.33 -7.69 -10.89
CA MET A 172 3.82 -8.62 -9.89
C MET A 172 2.68 -9.15 -9.02
N SER A 173 2.76 -10.44 -8.62
CA SER A 173 1.82 -10.97 -7.63
C SER A 173 2.02 -10.30 -6.26
N PRO A 174 0.96 -10.20 -5.43
CA PRO A 174 1.07 -9.65 -4.07
C PRO A 174 2.21 -10.25 -3.25
N HIS A 175 2.40 -11.57 -3.31
CA HIS A 175 3.46 -12.25 -2.57
C HIS A 175 4.85 -11.80 -3.03
N ALA A 176 5.10 -11.78 -4.35
CA ALA A 176 6.40 -11.37 -4.89
C ALA A 176 6.68 -9.89 -4.62
N PHE A 177 5.67 -9.02 -4.71
CA PHE A 177 5.82 -7.60 -4.41
C PHE A 177 6.18 -7.35 -2.95
N ARG A 178 5.48 -8.00 -2.00
CA ARG A 178 5.78 -7.90 -0.56
C ARG A 178 7.23 -8.33 -0.27
N ALA A 179 7.69 -9.42 -0.90
CA ALA A 179 9.07 -9.89 -0.75
C ALA A 179 10.10 -8.90 -1.32
N LEU A 180 9.82 -8.30 -2.48
CA LEU A 180 10.66 -7.25 -3.06
C LEU A 180 10.71 -6.02 -2.14
N LEU A 181 9.57 -5.55 -1.66
CA LEU A 181 9.49 -4.36 -0.82
C LEU A 181 10.24 -4.57 0.51
N GLN A 182 10.13 -5.76 1.11
CA GLN A 182 10.89 -6.12 2.31
C GLN A 182 12.41 -6.08 2.05
N GLN A 183 12.87 -6.56 0.90
CA GLN A 183 14.30 -6.46 0.54
C GLN A 183 14.75 -5.02 0.32
N THR A 184 13.88 -4.18 -0.25
CA THR A 184 14.17 -2.78 -0.54
C THR A 184 14.24 -1.92 0.72
N LEU A 185 13.28 -2.08 1.65
CA LEU A 185 13.25 -1.31 2.90
C LEU A 185 14.24 -1.83 3.95
N GLY A 186 14.85 -3.00 3.71
CA GLY A 186 15.76 -3.69 4.63
C GLY A 186 15.03 -4.30 5.84
N ASN A 187 15.76 -4.96 6.73
CA ASN A 187 15.27 -5.43 8.04
C ASN A 187 14.96 -4.26 9.01
N ARG A 188 14.43 -3.13 8.52
CA ARG A 188 13.64 -2.20 9.34
C ARG A 188 12.33 -2.90 9.60
N ASP A 189 12.38 -3.86 10.52
CA ASP A 189 11.28 -4.76 10.85
C ASP A 189 10.10 -3.91 11.35
N PRO A 190 8.97 -3.84 10.59
CA PRO A 190 7.76 -3.14 11.03
C PRO A 190 7.11 -3.81 12.27
N PHE A 191 7.68 -4.91 12.76
CA PHE A 191 7.29 -5.58 14.00
C PHE A 191 8.31 -5.43 15.14
N SER A 192 9.41 -4.69 14.98
CA SER A 192 10.49 -4.66 15.99
C SER A 192 10.33 -3.69 17.15
N ASN A 193 9.30 -2.85 17.18
CA ASN A 193 9.04 -1.96 18.32
C ASN A 193 8.22 -2.61 19.42
N HIS A 194 8.52 -3.85 19.83
CA HIS A 194 8.15 -4.37 21.16
C HIS A 194 9.27 -5.31 21.63
N ARG A 195 10.19 -4.77 22.44
CA ARG A 195 10.92 -5.54 23.44
C ARG A 195 10.69 -4.89 24.81
N PRO A 196 10.58 -5.70 25.88
CA PRO A 196 10.09 -5.31 27.19
C PRO A 196 10.92 -4.22 27.87
#